data_AF-A0A9X3N586-F1
#
_entry.id   AF-A0A9X3N586-F1
#
_cell.length_a   1.000
_cell.length_b   1.000
_cell.length_c   1.000
_cell.angle_alpha   90.00
_cell.angle_beta   90.00
_cell.angle_gamma   90.00
#
_symmetry.space_group_name_H-M   'P 1'
#
loop_
_entity.id
_entity.type
_entity.pdbx_description
1 polymer ?
#
loop_
_entity_poly.entity_id
_entity_poly.type
_entity_poly.pdbx_seq_one_letter_code
_entity_poly.pdbx_strand_id
1 'polypeptide(L)'
;MPTNLSVTRSISIQAKPEAVLDLVGDAHALPRWAPGFARGVREAGAHWLVDTGAGEALIDLRVSRERGTVDIVSAEQPGRGVFTRVLANGDGCEYLFTQFFPTR
;
A
#
# COMPACT_ATOMS: atom_id res chain seq x y z
N MET A 1 5.15 -19.35 17.91
CA MET A 1 3.82 -18.97 17.40
C MET A 1 3.79 -19.23 15.90
N PRO A 2 2.67 -19.70 15.32
CA PRO A 2 2.57 -19.90 13.88
C PRO A 2 2.69 -18.58 13.12
N THR A 3 3.18 -18.61 11.89
CA THR A 3 3.21 -17.45 10.99
C THR A 3 1.79 -17.12 10.51
N ASN A 4 1.56 -15.85 10.18
CA ASN A 4 0.30 -15.42 9.57
C ASN A 4 0.11 -16.03 8.18
N LEU A 5 -1.14 -16.15 7.74
CA LEU A 5 -1.43 -16.44 6.34
C LEU A 5 -0.95 -15.25 5.49
N SER A 6 -0.21 -15.53 4.42
CA SER A 6 0.24 -14.52 3.47
C SER A 6 -0.48 -14.65 2.12
N VAL A 7 -0.78 -13.50 1.51
CA VAL A 7 -1.19 -13.41 0.11
C VAL A 7 -0.24 -12.45 -0.59
N THR A 8 0.39 -12.95 -1.65
CA THR A 8 1.22 -12.16 -2.56
C THR A 8 0.57 -12.11 -3.93
N ARG A 9 0.56 -10.93 -4.54
CA ARG A 9 0.09 -10.69 -5.91
C ARG A 9 1.03 -9.71 -6.59
N SER A 10 1.11 -9.81 -7.91
CA SER A 10 1.84 -8.86 -8.74
C SER A 10 1.11 -8.62 -10.06
N ILE A 11 1.41 -7.48 -10.66
CA ILE A 11 0.99 -7.10 -12.01
C ILE A 11 2.14 -6.37 -12.71
N SER A 12 2.27 -6.60 -14.01
CA SER A 12 3.12 -5.78 -14.87
C SER A 12 2.36 -4.55 -15.36
N ILE A 13 3.01 -3.40 -15.33
CA ILE A 13 2.44 -2.10 -15.71
C ILE A 13 3.37 -1.48 -16.76
N GLN A 14 2.79 -1.08 -17.89
CA GLN A 14 3.52 -0.39 -18.95
C GLN A 14 3.71 1.09 -18.62
N ALA A 15 4.47 1.37 -17.56
CA ALA A 15 4.85 2.69 -17.09
C ALA A 15 6.20 2.63 -16.38
N LYS A 16 6.89 3.76 -16.32
CA LYS A 16 8.15 3.86 -15.57
C LYS A 16 7.92 3.63 -14.07
N PRO A 17 8.83 2.93 -13.35
CA PRO A 17 8.72 2.70 -11.91
C PRO A 17 8.44 3.97 -11.09
N GLU A 18 9.07 5.10 -11.46
CA GLU A 18 8.92 6.36 -10.74
C GLU A 18 7.49 6.88 -10.81
N ALA A 19 6.85 6.79 -11.97
CA ALA A 19 5.46 7.23 -12.15
C ALA A 19 4.48 6.37 -11.35
N VAL A 20 4.75 5.06 -11.24
CA VAL A 20 3.93 4.17 -10.41
C VAL A 20 4.18 4.45 -8.93
N LEU A 21 5.43 4.66 -8.50
CA LEU A 21 5.76 5.05 -7.13
C LEU A 21 5.14 6.40 -6.73
N ASP A 22 5.11 7.37 -7.63
CA ASP A 22 4.44 8.66 -7.41
C ASP A 22 2.95 8.47 -7.14
N LEU A 23 2.28 7.60 -7.92
CA LEU A 23 0.85 7.34 -7.75
C LEU A 23 0.55 6.54 -6.48
N VAL A 24 1.25 5.42 -6.25
CA VAL A 24 0.94 4.54 -5.11
C VAL A 24 1.43 5.12 -3.79
N GLY A 25 2.48 5.96 -3.82
CA GLY A 25 3.07 6.65 -2.68
C GLY A 25 2.37 7.95 -2.28
N ASP A 26 1.32 8.36 -2.99
CA ASP A 26 0.44 9.47 -2.62
C ASP A 26 -0.82 8.94 -1.93
N ALA A 27 -1.01 9.30 -0.66
CA ALA A 27 -2.18 8.89 0.10
C ALA A 27 -3.49 9.43 -0.50
N HIS A 28 -3.47 10.63 -1.08
CA HIS A 28 -4.65 11.23 -1.72
C HIS A 28 -5.10 10.44 -2.96
N ALA A 29 -4.20 9.67 -3.57
CA ALA A 29 -4.52 8.83 -4.70
C ALA A 29 -5.17 7.48 -4.31
N LEU A 30 -5.16 7.10 -3.02
CA LEU A 30 -5.69 5.80 -2.55
C LEU A 30 -7.12 5.53 -3.04
N PRO A 31 -8.09 6.48 -2.94
CA PRO A 31 -9.45 6.20 -3.41
C PRO A 31 -9.55 5.96 -4.92
N ARG A 32 -8.60 6.50 -5.70
CA ARG A 32 -8.58 6.35 -7.16
C ARG A 32 -8.11 4.96 -7.58
N TRP A 33 -7.07 4.42 -6.95
CA TRP A 33 -6.44 3.16 -7.40
C TRP A 33 -6.75 1.96 -6.51
N ALA A 34 -7.09 2.18 -5.24
CA ALA A 34 -7.47 1.15 -4.28
C ALA A 34 -8.91 1.35 -3.74
N PRO A 35 -9.95 1.53 -4.58
CA PRO A 35 -11.31 1.86 -4.13
C PRO A 35 -11.96 0.78 -3.25
N GLY A 36 -11.47 -0.47 -3.32
CA GLY A 36 -11.91 -1.56 -2.45
C GLY A 36 -11.36 -1.47 -1.02
N PHE A 37 -10.28 -0.72 -0.81
CA PHE A 37 -9.68 -0.48 0.51
C PHE A 37 -9.98 0.94 1.02
N ALA A 38 -9.92 1.95 0.16
CA ALA A 38 -10.11 3.34 0.50
C ALA A 38 -11.23 3.95 -0.35
N ARG A 39 -12.33 4.37 0.29
CA ARG A 39 -13.39 5.17 -0.34
C ARG A 39 -13.14 6.67 -0.21
N GLY A 40 -12.40 7.05 0.82
CA GLY A 40 -11.97 8.41 1.10
C GLY A 40 -10.73 8.40 1.97
N VAL A 41 -9.99 9.51 1.95
CA VAL A 41 -8.76 9.69 2.72
C VAL A 41 -8.67 11.14 3.17
N ARG A 42 -8.24 11.35 4.41
CA ARG A 42 -7.96 12.68 4.95
C ARG A 42 -6.74 12.64 5.86
N GLU A 43 -6.06 13.77 5.96
CA GLU A 43 -4.95 13.96 6.89
C GLU A 43 -5.43 13.84 8.35
N ALA A 44 -4.59 13.24 9.20
CA ALA A 44 -4.82 13.06 10.62
C ALA A 44 -3.49 13.23 11.38
N GLY A 45 -2.99 14.47 11.43
CA GLY A 45 -1.69 14.77 12.01
C GLY A 45 -0.56 14.19 11.15
N ALA A 46 0.25 13.31 11.72
CA ALA A 46 1.31 12.60 11.00
C ALA A 46 0.82 11.35 10.24
N HIS A 47 -0.46 11.01 10.38
CA HIS A 47 -1.08 9.80 9.84
C HIS A 47 -2.17 10.15 8.82
N TRP A 48 -2.74 9.11 8.22
CA TRP A 48 -3.89 9.23 7.33
C TRP A 48 -5.07 8.48 7.90
N LEU A 49 -6.24 9.11 7.87
CA LEU A 49 -7.49 8.42 8.17
C LEU A 49 -8.19 8.04 6.87
N VAL A 50 -8.43 6.74 6.71
CA VAL A 50 -9.02 6.13 5.52
C VAL A 50 -10.42 5.64 5.85
N ASP A 51 -11.41 6.05 5.06
CA ASP A 51 -12.73 5.41 5.07
C ASP A 51 -12.65 4.10 4.25
N THR A 52 -12.77 2.96 4.93
CA THR A 52 -12.73 1.64 4.30
C THR A 52 -14.11 1.14 3.85
N GLY A 53 -15.17 1.89 4.16
CA GLY A 53 -16.55 1.46 4.00
C GLY A 53 -17.08 0.53 5.08
N ALA A 54 -16.19 -0.15 5.83
CA ALA A 54 -16.53 -0.90 7.03
C ALA A 54 -16.27 -0.09 8.33
N GLY A 55 -15.58 1.04 8.19
CA GLY A 55 -15.17 1.92 9.28
C GLY A 55 -13.96 2.75 8.89
N GLU A 56 -13.51 3.63 9.80
CA GLU A 56 -12.30 4.42 9.62
C GLU A 56 -11.06 3.62 10.08
N ALA A 57 -9.97 3.72 9.32
CA ALA A 57 -8.68 3.12 9.66
C ALA A 57 -7.59 4.20 9.68
N LEU A 58 -6.79 4.25 10.75
CA LEU A 58 -5.63 5.12 10.86
C LEU A 58 -4.38 4.39 10.35
N ILE A 59 -3.72 4.95 9.33
CA ILE A 59 -2.59 4.32 8.65
C ILE A 59 -1.37 5.25 8.55
N ASP A 60 -0.22 4.62 8.35
CA ASP A 60 0.98 5.24 7.78
C ASP A 60 1.15 4.80 6.33
N LEU A 61 1.53 5.75 5.47
CA LEU A 61 2.04 5.47 4.13
C LEU A 61 3.55 5.65 4.12
N ARG A 62 4.30 4.53 4.10
CA ARG A 62 5.75 4.53 4.25
C ARG A 62 6.42 4.34 2.90
N VAL A 63 6.96 5.43 2.36
CA VAL A 63 7.56 5.45 1.03
C VAL A 63 9.08 5.42 1.13
N SER A 64 9.73 4.50 0.42
CA SER A 64 11.16 4.55 0.14
C SER A 64 11.39 4.55 -1.37
N ARG A 65 11.66 5.74 -1.93
CA ARG A 65 11.91 5.90 -3.37
C ARG A 65 13.15 5.13 -3.84
N GLU A 66 14.21 5.16 -3.03
CA GLU A 66 15.45 4.42 -3.31
C GLU A 66 15.21 2.90 -3.42
N ARG A 67 14.34 2.35 -2.57
CA ARG A 67 14.07 0.90 -2.50
C ARG A 67 12.86 0.46 -3.34
N GLY A 68 12.12 1.44 -3.87
CA GLY A 68 10.88 1.24 -4.59
C GLY A 68 9.75 0.68 -3.74
N THR A 69 9.69 0.98 -2.44
CA THR A 69 8.65 0.43 -1.53
C THR A 69 7.62 1.49 -1.15
N VAL A 70 6.37 1.03 -1.02
CA VAL A 70 5.28 1.81 -0.44
C VAL A 70 4.46 0.90 0.47
N ASP A 71 4.66 1.01 1.76
CA ASP A 71 3.91 0.19 2.71
C ASP A 71 2.72 0.97 3.25
N ILE A 72 1.54 0.35 3.20
CA ILE A 72 0.29 0.89 3.75
C ILE A 72 0.01 0.07 5.01
N VAL A 73 0.36 0.62 6.16
CA VAL A 73 0.34 -0.10 7.44
C VAL A 73 -0.48 0.63 8.48
N SER A 74 -1.00 -0.11 9.46
CA SER A 74 -1.68 0.48 10.61
C SER A 74 -0.72 1.41 11.37
N ALA A 75 -1.18 2.62 11.69
CA ALA A 75 -0.42 3.56 12.51
C ALA A 75 -0.16 3.01 13.93
N GLU A 76 -1.10 2.24 14.48
CA GLU A 76 -0.99 1.64 15.81
C GLU A 76 -0.19 0.34 15.80
N GLN A 77 -0.28 -0.44 14.73
CA GLN A 77 0.38 -1.74 14.59
C GLN A 77 1.14 -1.82 13.26
N PRO A 78 2.34 -1.21 13.15
CA PRO A 78 3.09 -1.10 11.90
C PRO A 78 3.41 -2.40 11.15
N GLY A 79 3.35 -3.55 11.84
CA GLY A 79 3.51 -4.87 11.23
C GLY A 79 2.27 -5.39 10.52
N ARG A 80 1.14 -4.67 10.56
CA ARG A 80 -0.14 -5.06 9.96
C ARG A 80 -0.51 -4.10 8.83
N GLY A 81 -0.79 -4.67 7.68
CA GLY A 81 -1.13 -3.92 6.48
C GLY A 81 -0.71 -4.66 5.23
N VAL A 82 -0.39 -3.89 4.21
CA VAL A 82 0.13 -4.40 2.94
C VAL A 82 1.50 -3.77 2.67
N PHE A 83 2.45 -4.62 2.32
CA PHE A 83 3.83 -4.25 2.00
C PHE A 83 4.01 -4.34 0.51
N THR A 84 4.37 -3.24 -0.15
CA THR A 84 4.37 -3.17 -1.61
C THR A 84 5.73 -2.80 -2.16
N ARG A 85 5.96 -3.19 -3.41
CA ARG A 85 7.19 -2.85 -4.12
C ARG A 85 6.91 -2.61 -5.59
N VAL A 86 7.58 -1.61 -6.14
CA VAL A 86 7.67 -1.33 -7.57
C VAL A 86 9.10 -1.66 -8.02
N LEU A 87 9.23 -2.45 -9.07
CA LEU A 87 10.52 -2.87 -9.64
C LEU A 87 10.53 -2.60 -11.14
N ALA A 88 11.65 -2.16 -11.70
CA ALA A 88 11.81 -2.09 -13.15
C ALA A 88 11.62 -3.48 -13.79
N ASN A 89 10.86 -3.54 -14.88
CA ASN A 89 10.59 -4.76 -15.63
C ASN A 89 10.54 -4.42 -17.13
N GLY A 90 11.69 -4.53 -17.80
CA GLY A 90 11.85 -4.07 -19.18
C GLY A 90 11.62 -2.57 -19.32
N ASP A 91 10.80 -2.18 -20.30
CA ASP A 91 10.42 -0.78 -20.54
C ASP A 91 9.32 -0.28 -19.57
N GLY A 92 8.83 -1.15 -18.68
CA GLY A 92 7.80 -0.87 -17.69
C GLY A 92 8.24 -1.22 -16.27
N CYS A 93 7.27 -1.59 -15.44
CA CYS A 93 7.53 -2.02 -14.06
C CYS A 93 6.62 -3.17 -13.62
N GLU A 94 7.06 -3.88 -12.58
CA GLU A 94 6.22 -4.79 -11.81
C GLU A 94 5.78 -4.08 -10.52
N TYR A 95 4.48 -4.09 -10.22
CA TYR A 95 3.96 -3.73 -8.92
C TYR A 95 3.52 -5.00 -8.20
N LEU A 96 4.08 -5.25 -7.02
CA LEU A 96 3.78 -6.40 -6.20
C LEU A 96 3.45 -6.00 -4.78
N PHE A 97 2.69 -6.85 -4.09
CA PHE A 97 2.45 -6.68 -2.67
C PHE A 97 2.40 -8.01 -1.93
N THR A 98 2.65 -7.95 -0.63
CA THR A 98 2.33 -9.03 0.32
C THR A 98 1.45 -8.48 1.44
N GLN A 99 0.34 -9.17 1.70
CA GLN A 99 -0.56 -8.89 2.81
C GLN A 99 -0.56 -10.07 3.78
N PHE A 100 -0.48 -9.78 5.08
CA PHE A 100 -0.60 -10.77 6.14
C PHE A 100 -1.99 -10.72 6.77
N PHE A 101 -2.63 -11.88 6.85
CA PHE A 101 -3.89 -12.08 7.55
C PHE A 101 -3.60 -12.78 8.88
N PRO A 102 -3.79 -12.10 10.02
CA PRO A 102 -3.61 -12.73 11.31
C PRO A 102 -4.55 -13.93 11.45
N THR A 103 -3.98 -15.06 11.85
CA THR A 103 -4.76 -16.21 12.28
C THR A 103 -5.51 -15.83 13.56
N ARG A 104 -6.82 -16.05 13.59
CA ARG A 104 -7.62 -15.91 14.82
C ARG A 104 -7.20 -16.91 15.87
#